data_AF-A0A966DKJ8-F1
#
_entry.id   AF-A0A966DKJ8-F1
#
_cell.length_a   1.000
_cell.length_b   1.000
_cell.length_c   1.000
_cell.angle_alpha   90.00
_cell.angle_beta   90.00
_cell.angle_gamma   90.00
#
_symmetry.space_group_name_H-M   'P 1'
#
loop_
_entity.id
_entity.type
_entity.pdbx_description
1 polymer ?
#
loop_
_entity_poly.entity_id
_entity_poly.type
_entity_poly.pdbx_seq_one_letter_code
_entity_poly.pdbx_strand_id
1 'polypeptide(L)'
;MEDLQYLGTQISWVHFLFTLAGLKYAMNYQGMSKMDVALILQLEYWLEKAMRSTNADFIMLGGGKRAFRKLPELLKKGVVGNDEYHDYKDVLMKEAKRLNCTIDNLEIMDDHVNYEMPW
;
A
#
# COMPACT_ATOMS: atom_id res chain seq x y z
N MET A 1 20.96 8.87 -14.67
CA MET A 1 19.62 8.95 -14.07
C MET A 1 19.69 10.11 -13.11
N GLU A 2 18.86 11.13 -13.30
CA GLU A 2 18.75 12.23 -12.33
C GLU A 2 18.24 11.65 -11.01
N ASP A 3 18.89 11.99 -9.89
CA ASP A 3 18.44 11.63 -8.56
C ASP A 3 17.12 12.37 -8.29
N LEU A 4 16.00 11.70 -8.55
CA LEU A 4 14.67 12.19 -8.21
C LEU A 4 14.59 12.34 -6.69
N GLN A 5 14.54 13.58 -6.22
CA GLN A 5 14.36 13.88 -4.81
C GLN A 5 12.92 13.53 -4.40
N TYR A 6 12.76 12.39 -3.74
CA TYR A 6 11.47 11.98 -3.19
C TYR A 6 11.11 12.85 -1.98
N LEU A 7 10.17 13.78 -2.17
CA LEU A 7 9.57 14.52 -1.07
C LEU A 7 8.47 13.65 -0.43
N GLY A 8 8.83 12.96 0.65
CA GLY A 8 7.88 12.23 1.48
C GLY A 8 7.02 13.19 2.31
N THR A 9 5.73 12.90 2.44
CA THR A 9 4.85 13.56 3.42
C THR A 9 4.15 12.49 4.25
N GLN A 10 4.01 12.73 5.55
CA GLN A 10 3.33 11.80 6.45
C GLN A 10 1.81 11.98 6.31
N ILE A 11 1.21 11.20 5.42
CA ILE A 11 -0.24 11.17 5.24
C ILE A 11 -0.80 9.97 6.00
N SER A 12 -1.77 10.20 6.88
CA SER A 12 -2.52 9.10 7.49
C SER A 12 -3.41 8.44 6.42
N TRP A 13 -3.50 7.11 6.45
CA TRP A 13 -4.30 6.32 5.50
C TRP A 13 -5.76 6.81 5.38
N VAL A 14 -6.34 7.30 6.49
CA VAL A 14 -7.68 7.87 6.54
C VAL A 14 -7.79 9.09 5.62
N HIS A 15 -6.82 10.00 5.71
CA HIS A 15 -6.78 11.19 4.87
C HIS A 15 -6.64 10.79 3.40
N PHE A 16 -5.82 9.78 3.09
CA PHE A 16 -5.64 9.31 1.72
C PHE A 16 -6.93 8.72 1.14
N LEU A 17 -7.68 7.91 1.91
CA LEU A 17 -8.99 7.39 1.50
C LEU A 17 -10.01 8.51 1.26
N PHE A 18 -10.10 9.49 2.17
CA PHE A 18 -11.00 10.62 2.00
C PHE A 18 -10.63 11.47 0.78
N THR A 19 -9.33 11.71 0.55
CA THR A 19 -8.84 12.41 -0.64
C THR A 19 -9.20 11.65 -1.91
N LEU A 20 -8.96 10.33 -1.96
CA LEU A 20 -9.30 9.51 -3.13
C LEU A 20 -10.81 9.50 -3.39
N ALA A 21 -11.63 9.38 -2.34
CA ALA A 21 -13.09 9.45 -2.44
C ALA A 21 -13.56 10.82 -2.96
N GLY A 22 -12.97 11.91 -2.45
CA GLY A 22 -13.25 13.27 -2.92
C GLY A 22 -12.85 13.49 -4.38
N LEU A 23 -11.69 12.99 -4.79
CA LEU A 23 -11.24 13.02 -6.18
C LEU A 23 -12.22 12.27 -7.09
N LYS A 24 -12.58 11.03 -6.73
CA LYS A 24 -13.56 10.22 -7.50
C LYS A 24 -14.94 10.88 -7.55
N TYR A 25 -15.37 11.54 -6.47
CA TYR A 25 -16.60 12.33 -6.48
C TYR A 25 -16.50 13.50 -7.47
N ALA A 26 -15.41 14.27 -7.43
CA ALA A 26 -15.18 15.41 -8.33
C ALA A 26 -15.10 15.00 -9.82
N MET A 27 -14.58 13.81 -10.12
CA MET A 27 -14.55 13.25 -11.48
C MET A 27 -15.94 13.14 -12.12
N ASN A 28 -16.99 12.94 -11.32
CA ASN A 28 -18.36 12.85 -11.85
C ASN A 28 -18.92 14.21 -12.29
N TYR A 29 -18.29 15.32 -11.89
CA TYR A 29 -18.77 16.68 -12.17
C TYR A 29 -17.90 17.44 -13.17
N GLN A 30 -16.65 17.03 -13.37
CA GLN A 30 -15.71 17.68 -14.29
C GLN A 30 -15.24 16.73 -15.39
N GLY A 31 -15.09 17.24 -16.61
CA GLY A 31 -14.51 16.49 -17.72
C GLY A 31 -13.02 16.24 -17.46
N MET A 32 -12.68 15.01 -17.07
CA MET A 32 -11.30 14.58 -16.83
C MET A 32 -10.63 14.13 -18.13
N SER A 33 -9.33 14.40 -18.27
CA SER A 33 -8.56 13.83 -19.37
C SER A 33 -8.31 12.34 -19.13
N LYS A 34 -7.99 11.59 -20.20
CA LYS A 34 -7.57 10.18 -20.07
C LYS A 34 -6.36 10.00 -19.15
N MET A 35 -5.47 10.99 -19.13
CA MET A 35 -4.28 10.98 -18.28
C MET A 35 -4.64 11.12 -16.80
N ASP A 36 -5.58 11.99 -16.47
CA ASP A 36 -6.03 12.18 -15.08
C ASP A 36 -6.74 10.93 -14.55
N VAL A 37 -7.56 10.29 -15.39
CA VAL A 37 -8.21 9.01 -15.07
C VAL A 37 -7.15 7.93 -14.80
N ALA A 38 -6.15 7.82 -15.67
CA ALA A 38 -5.07 6.84 -15.50
C ALA A 38 -4.28 7.07 -14.20
N LEU A 39 -4.01 8.33 -13.85
CA LEU A 39 -3.32 8.68 -12.61
C LEU A 39 -4.13 8.26 -11.38
N ILE A 40 -5.44 8.51 -11.37
CA ILE A 40 -6.30 8.12 -10.24
C ILE A 40 -6.42 6.61 -10.12
N LEU A 41 -6.54 5.88 -11.23
CA LEU A 41 -6.53 4.41 -11.22
C LEU A 41 -5.21 3.86 -10.67
N GLN A 42 -4.08 4.46 -11.05
CA GLN A 42 -2.78 4.08 -10.54
C GLN A 42 -2.70 4.30 -9.01
N LEU A 43 -3.17 5.44 -8.51
CA LEU A 43 -3.23 5.73 -7.07
C LEU A 43 -4.12 4.74 -6.32
N GLU A 44 -5.30 4.42 -6.87
CA GLU A 44 -6.23 3.45 -6.29
C GLU A 44 -5.61 2.04 -6.22
N TYR A 45 -4.97 1.59 -7.30
CA TYR A 45 -4.27 0.31 -7.34
C TYR A 45 -3.18 0.19 -6.27
N TRP A 46 -2.28 1.17 -6.16
CA TRP A 46 -1.18 1.10 -5.18
C TRP A 46 -1.69 1.17 -3.75
N LEU A 47 -2.74 1.95 -3.50
CA LEU A 47 -3.37 2.02 -2.20
C LEU A 47 -4.00 0.68 -1.82
N GLU A 48 -4.76 0.07 -2.72
CA GLU A 48 -5.37 -1.25 -2.49
C GLU A 48 -4.29 -2.30 -2.22
N LYS A 49 -3.23 -2.34 -3.02
CA LYS A 49 -2.10 -3.26 -2.85
C LYS A 49 -1.44 -3.10 -1.48
N ALA A 50 -1.15 -1.87 -1.06
CA ALA A 50 -0.57 -1.60 0.26
C ALA A 50 -1.50 -2.03 1.41
N MET A 51 -2.79 -1.76 1.29
CA MET A 51 -3.81 -2.16 2.27
C MET A 51 -3.97 -3.67 2.35
N ARG A 52 -4.01 -4.37 1.21
CA ARG A 52 -4.09 -5.83 1.14
C ARG A 52 -2.87 -6.48 1.79
N SER A 53 -1.66 -6.00 1.49
CA SER A 53 -0.43 -6.52 2.12
C SER A 53 -0.45 -6.33 3.64
N THR A 54 -0.89 -5.17 4.11
CA THR A 54 -0.99 -4.88 5.55
C THR A 54 -2.06 -5.75 6.22
N ASN A 55 -3.19 -5.98 5.54
CA ASN A 55 -4.26 -6.81 6.03
C ASN A 55 -3.84 -8.29 6.11
N ALA A 56 -3.13 -8.80 5.10
CA ALA A 56 -2.55 -10.14 5.10
C ALA A 56 -1.64 -10.34 6.32
N ASP A 57 -0.69 -9.42 6.55
CA ASP A 57 0.19 -9.43 7.71
C ASP A 57 -0.61 -9.41 9.03
N PHE A 58 -1.65 -8.58 9.12
CA PHE A 58 -2.51 -8.49 10.29
C PHE A 58 -3.25 -9.80 10.59
N ILE A 59 -3.80 -10.45 9.56
CA ILE A 59 -4.49 -11.74 9.68
C ILE A 59 -3.50 -12.83 10.11
N MET A 60 -2.29 -12.83 9.56
CA MET A 60 -1.22 -13.76 9.95
C MET A 60 -0.77 -13.60 11.41
N LEU A 61 -0.94 -12.42 12.01
CA LEU A 61 -0.72 -12.21 13.45
C LEU A 61 -1.82 -12.84 14.34
N GLY A 62 -2.84 -13.48 13.76
CA GLY A 62 -3.93 -14.15 14.47
C GLY A 62 -5.03 -13.21 14.98
N GLY A 63 -5.03 -11.94 14.56
CA GLY A 63 -6.08 -10.97 14.91
C GLY A 63 -6.18 -10.61 16.40
N GLY A 64 -7.33 -10.06 16.78
CA GLY A 64 -7.65 -9.68 18.16
C GLY A 64 -6.82 -8.52 18.72
N LYS A 65 -6.92 -8.30 20.05
CA LYS A 65 -6.29 -7.14 20.73
C LYS A 65 -4.76 -7.12 20.61
N ARG A 66 -4.11 -8.28 20.55
CA ARG A 66 -2.64 -8.37 20.43
C ARG A 66 -2.15 -7.95 19.05
N ALA A 67 -2.78 -8.45 17.98
CA ALA A 67 -2.48 -8.01 16.63
C ALA A 67 -2.83 -6.53 16.42
N PHE A 68 -3.96 -6.06 16.98
CA PHE A 68 -4.37 -4.65 16.87
C PHE A 68 -3.34 -3.67 17.45
N ARG A 69 -2.65 -4.05 18.54
CA ARG A 69 -1.56 -3.24 19.11
C ARG A 69 -0.34 -3.14 18.17
N LYS A 70 -0.13 -4.11 17.28
CA LYS A 70 0.93 -4.11 16.27
C LYS A 70 0.53 -3.45 14.96
N LEU A 71 -0.76 -3.16 14.77
CA LEU A 71 -1.25 -2.51 13.56
C LEU A 71 -0.51 -1.19 13.22
N PRO A 72 -0.17 -0.31 14.19
CA PRO A 72 0.64 0.87 13.90
C PRO A 72 2.01 0.53 13.32
N GLU A 73 2.68 -0.52 13.82
CA GLU A 73 3.98 -0.97 13.30
C GLU A 73 3.86 -1.52 11.88
N LEU A 74 2.79 -2.27 11.58
CA LEU A 74 2.52 -2.74 10.22
C LEU A 74 2.30 -1.58 9.24
N LEU A 75 1.57 -0.55 9.66
CA LEU A 75 1.28 0.64 8.84
C LEU A 75 2.53 1.50 8.60
N LYS A 76 3.51 1.48 9.50
CA LYS A 76 4.77 2.22 9.32
C LYS A 76 5.56 1.79 8.09
N LYS A 77 5.42 0.54 7.63
CA LYS A 77 6.03 0.05 6.38
C LYS A 77 5.63 0.88 5.15
N GLY A 78 4.47 1.53 5.19
CA GLY A 78 3.98 2.42 4.12
C GLY A 78 4.45 3.86 4.23
N VAL A 79 5.19 4.23 5.29
CA VAL A 79 5.64 5.60 5.52
C VAL A 79 7.10 5.75 5.08
N VAL A 80 7.29 6.39 3.93
CA VAL A 80 8.61 6.59 3.32
C VAL A 80 9.57 7.30 4.29
N GLY A 81 10.79 6.77 4.40
CA GLY A 81 11.89 7.41 5.12
C GLY A 81 12.00 7.04 6.60
N ASN A 82 11.24 6.05 7.08
CA ASN A 82 11.51 5.40 8.37
C ASN A 82 12.25 4.05 8.17
N ASP A 83 12.76 3.50 9.27
CA ASP A 83 13.51 2.25 9.27
C ASP A 83 12.62 1.08 8.79
N GLU A 84 11.36 1.02 9.23
CA GLU A 84 10.43 -0.05 8.84
C GLU A 84 10.15 -0.09 7.32
N TYR A 85 10.14 1.07 6.66
CA TYR A 85 10.01 1.21 5.21
C TYR A 85 11.28 0.73 4.50
N HIS A 86 12.46 1.08 5.01
CA HIS A 86 13.74 0.63 4.44
C HIS A 86 13.87 -0.88 4.52
N ASP A 87 13.57 -1.48 5.68
CA ASP A 87 13.57 -2.93 5.86
C ASP A 87 12.59 -3.61 4.90
N TYR A 88 11.38 -3.07 4.76
CA TYR A 88 10.38 -3.62 3.86
C TYR A 88 10.80 -3.50 2.38
N LYS A 89 11.39 -2.38 1.99
CA LYS A 89 11.94 -2.16 0.65
C LYS A 89 13.04 -3.17 0.32
N ASP A 90 13.92 -3.46 1.25
CA ASP A 90 15.00 -4.44 1.08
C ASP A 90 14.46 -5.87 0.89
N VAL A 91 13.40 -6.22 1.65
CA VAL A 91 12.67 -7.48 1.47
C VAL A 91 12.08 -7.56 0.06
N LEU A 92 11.38 -6.53 -0.40
CA LEU A 92 10.80 -6.50 -1.75
C LEU A 92 11.88 -6.60 -2.84
N MET A 93 13.01 -5.91 -2.70
CA MET A 93 14.13 -6.02 -3.65
C MET A 93 14.69 -7.44 -3.73
N LYS A 94 14.82 -8.11 -2.58
CA LYS A 94 15.30 -9.49 -2.51
C LYS A 94 14.33 -10.45 -3.20
N GLU A 95 13.03 -10.29 -2.95
CA GLU A 95 11.99 -11.14 -3.57
C GLU A 95 11.88 -10.89 -5.08
N ALA A 96 11.93 -9.63 -5.53
CA ALA A 96 11.97 -9.28 -6.95
C ALA A 96 13.15 -9.94 -7.66
N LYS A 97 14.32 -9.93 -7.03
CA LYS A 97 15.51 -10.62 -7.53
C LYS A 97 15.32 -12.14 -7.57
N ARG A 98 14.71 -12.73 -6.55
CA ARG A 98 14.43 -14.17 -6.47
C ARG A 98 13.50 -14.63 -7.60
N LEU A 99 12.48 -13.83 -7.92
CA LEU A 99 11.47 -14.12 -8.94
C LEU A 99 11.85 -13.59 -10.34
N ASN A 100 13.02 -12.97 -10.48
CA ASN A 100 13.49 -12.37 -11.72
C ASN A 100 12.48 -11.38 -12.35
N CYS A 101 11.87 -10.53 -11.50
CA CYS A 101 10.94 -9.49 -11.90
C CYS A 101 11.31 -8.13 -11.29
N THR A 102 10.58 -7.08 -11.66
CA THR A 102 10.67 -5.77 -11.01
C THR A 102 9.78 -5.74 -9.76
N ILE A 103 10.05 -4.81 -8.84
CA ILE A 103 9.22 -4.60 -7.64
C ILE A 103 7.76 -4.34 -8.04
N ASP A 104 7.54 -3.60 -9.13
CA ASP A 104 6.18 -3.26 -9.59
C ASP A 104 5.36 -4.50 -9.94
N ASN A 105 6.02 -5.54 -10.44
CA ASN A 105 5.44 -6.81 -10.87
C ASN A 105 5.39 -7.86 -9.74
N LEU A 106 5.77 -7.50 -8.51
CA LEU A 106 5.57 -8.39 -7.37
C LEU A 106 4.10 -8.44 -7.01
N GLU A 107 3.55 -9.65 -6.97
CA GLU A 107 2.21 -9.89 -6.44
C GLU A 107 2.26 -10.26 -4.96
N ILE A 108 1.19 -9.91 -4.25
CA ILE A 108 1.06 -10.29 -2.84
C ILE A 108 0.78 -11.79 -2.80
N MET A 109 1.67 -12.56 -2.17
CA MET A 109 1.48 -13.99 -1.98
C MET A 109 0.60 -14.24 -0.74
N ASP A 110 -0.70 -14.03 -0.87
CA ASP A 110 -1.69 -14.18 0.20
C ASP A 110 -2.54 -15.45 0.11
N ASP A 111 -2.19 -16.41 -0.76
CA ASP A 111 -2.93 -17.68 -0.96
C ASP A 111 -3.15 -18.50 0.32
N HIS A 112 -2.27 -18.34 1.31
CA HIS A 112 -2.34 -19.03 2.61
C HIS A 112 -3.08 -18.22 3.68
N VAL A 113 -3.52 -17.00 3.37
CA VAL A 113 -4.20 -16.10 4.29
C VAL A 113 -5.69 -16.42 4.28
N ASN A 114 -6.22 -16.83 5.43
CA ASN A 114 -7.66 -17.01 5.57
C ASN A 114 -8.36 -15.67 5.85
N TYR A 115 -8.82 -15.01 4.80
CA TYR A 115 -9.59 -13.77 4.88
C TYR A 115 -11.01 -13.94 5.44
N GLU A 116 -11.52 -15.17 5.46
CA GLU A 116 -12.82 -15.53 6.04
C GLU A 116 -12.70 -15.88 7.54
N MET A 117 -11.55 -15.59 8.17
CA MET A 117 -11.39 -15.84 9.61
C MET A 117 -12.51 -15.11 10.38
N PRO A 118 -13.35 -15.84 11.13
CA PRO A 118 -14.64 -15.32 11.59
C PRO A 118 -14.55 -14.29 12.72
N TRP A 119 -13.35 -14.03 13.25
CA TRP A 119 -13.06 -13.30 14.49
C TRP A 119 -14.07 -13.56 15.62
#